data_AF-A0AA35JIU0-F1
#
_entry.id   AF-A0AA35JIU0-F1
#
_cell.length_a   1.000
_cell.length_b   1.000
_cell.length_c   1.000
_cell.angle_alpha   90.00
_cell.angle_beta   90.00
_cell.angle_gamma   90.00
#
_symmetry.space_group_name_H-M   'P 1'
#
loop_
_entity.id
_entity.type
_entity.pdbx_description
1 polymer ?
#
loop_
_entity_poly.entity_id
_entity_poly.type
_entity_poly.pdbx_seq_one_letter_code
_entity_poly.pdbx_strand_id
1 'polypeptide(L)'
;MIATPIRLAKSAYEPMIKFVGTRHPFVKHASEVIVHPCATNGVLPGSRECIPAGVFMENYKPFRVVPIKHGAKIGHSASKTSPFVNRPLGKDELSSIFELPARFQYKPINEKELESINSGGAW
;
A
#
# COMPACT_ATOMS: atom_id res chain seq x y z
N MET A 1 14.25 42.32 -48.99
CA MET A 1 15.52 41.56 -48.87
C MET A 1 15.18 40.11 -48.63
N ILE A 2 15.50 39.22 -49.59
CA ILE A 2 15.17 37.80 -49.53
C ILE A 2 16.07 37.15 -48.47
N ALA A 3 15.47 36.54 -47.44
CA ALA A 3 16.22 35.86 -46.40
C ALA A 3 16.96 34.65 -47.01
N THR A 4 18.27 34.59 -46.81
CA THR A 4 19.08 33.46 -47.29
C THR A 4 18.63 32.16 -46.61
N PRO A 5 18.72 31.01 -47.30
CA PRO A 5 18.26 29.73 -46.75
C PRO A 5 18.94 29.37 -45.42
N ILE A 6 20.17 29.85 -45.21
CA ILE A 6 20.93 29.71 -43.96
C ILE A 6 20.25 30.42 -42.79
N ARG A 7 19.67 31.61 -43.01
CA ARG A 7 18.94 32.36 -41.96
C ARG A 7 17.64 31.66 -41.60
N LEU A 8 16.93 31.14 -42.60
CA LEU A 8 15.69 30.39 -42.42
C LEU A 8 15.93 29.06 -41.67
N ALA A 9 17.02 28.36 -41.98
CA ALA A 9 17.43 27.15 -41.28
C ALA A 9 17.71 27.39 -39.78
N LYS A 10 18.43 28.47 -39.46
CA LYS A 10 18.72 28.85 -38.06
C LYS A 10 17.48 29.33 -37.29
N SER A 11 16.56 30.04 -37.92
CA SER A 11 15.38 30.57 -37.20
C SER A 11 14.25 29.56 -37.05
N ALA A 12 14.08 28.63 -38.00
CA ALA A 12 12.92 27.74 -38.04
C ALA A 12 13.21 26.32 -37.51
N TYR A 13 14.46 25.86 -37.59
CA TYR A 13 14.82 24.48 -37.24
C TYR A 13 15.85 24.36 -36.10
N GLU A 14 16.33 25.49 -35.56
CA GLU A 14 17.15 25.46 -34.35
C GLU A 14 16.25 25.19 -33.14
N PRO A 15 16.41 24.06 -32.43
CA PRO A 15 15.59 23.75 -31.28
C PRO A 15 15.76 24.83 -30.20
N MET A 16 14.67 25.51 -29.85
CA MET A 16 14.67 26.62 -28.89
C MET A 16 15.02 26.20 -27.45
N ILE A 17 14.96 24.89 -27.15
CA ILE A 17 15.26 24.37 -25.83
C ILE A 17 16.77 24.15 -25.71
N LYS A 18 17.43 25.13 -25.09
CA LYS A 18 18.78 24.95 -24.55
C LYS A 18 18.63 24.29 -23.18
N PHE A 19 19.11 23.05 -23.04
CA PHE A 19 19.27 22.45 -21.71
C PHE A 19 20.39 23.20 -20.99
N VAL A 20 20.03 24.21 -20.20
CA VAL A 20 20.96 24.96 -19.37
C VAL A 20 21.29 24.09 -18.16
N GLY A 21 22.47 23.49 -18.14
CA GLY A 21 22.93 22.64 -17.05
C GLY A 21 24.07 21.71 -17.49
N THR A 22 24.95 21.36 -16.57
CA THR A 22 25.94 20.29 -16.78
C THR A 22 25.23 18.95 -16.91
N ARG A 23 25.84 17.97 -17.59
CA ARG A 23 25.34 16.59 -17.66
C ARG A 23 25.02 16.12 -16.24
N HIS A 24 23.77 15.70 -15.99
CA HIS A 24 23.39 15.23 -14.66
C HIS A 24 24.34 14.11 -14.22
N PRO A 25 24.81 14.12 -12.96
CA PRO A 25 25.70 13.08 -12.48
C PRO A 25 24.98 11.73 -12.59
N PHE A 26 25.65 10.78 -13.25
CA PHE A 26 25.16 9.42 -13.31
C PHE A 26 25.33 8.80 -11.92
N VAL A 27 24.24 8.66 -11.18
CA VAL A 27 24.27 8.01 -9.88
C VAL A 27 24.61 6.54 -10.11
N LYS A 28 25.76 6.10 -9.60
CA LYS A 28 26.14 4.69 -9.62
C LYS A 28 25.23 3.96 -8.64
N HIS A 29 24.32 3.15 -9.16
CA HIS A 29 23.56 2.21 -8.33
C HIS A 29 24.52 1.16 -7.75
N ALA A 30 24.21 0.66 -6.55
CA ALA A 30 24.97 -0.43 -5.95
C ALA A 30 24.98 -1.65 -6.89
N SER A 31 26.15 -2.28 -7.04
CA SER A 31 26.31 -3.50 -7.84
C SER A 31 25.63 -4.71 -7.21
N GLU A 32 25.46 -4.67 -5.88
CA GLU A 32 24.86 -5.73 -5.10
C GLU A 32 23.39 -5.43 -4.83
N VAL A 33 22.55 -6.44 -4.99
CA VAL A 33 21.12 -6.33 -4.70
C VAL A 33 20.94 -6.42 -3.19
N ILE A 34 20.73 -5.26 -2.56
CA ILE A 34 20.51 -5.14 -1.12
C ILE A 34 19.02 -5.19 -0.82
N VAL A 35 18.65 -5.82 0.29
CA VAL A 35 17.28 -5.85 0.81
C VAL A 35 16.84 -4.44 1.19
N HIS A 36 15.62 -4.07 0.79
CA HIS A 36 15.10 -2.76 1.18
C HIS A 36 14.90 -2.72 2.70
N PRO A 37 15.25 -1.62 3.41
CA PRO A 37 15.09 -1.53 4.86
C PRO A 37 13.65 -1.77 5.35
N CYS A 38 12.66 -1.46 4.51
CA CYS A 38 11.24 -1.70 4.81
C CYS A 38 10.72 -3.06 4.33
N ALA A 39 11.57 -3.98 3.88
CA ALA A 39 11.14 -5.34 3.56
C ALA A 39 10.78 -6.07 4.86
N THR A 40 9.51 -6.46 5.00
CA THR A 40 8.92 -6.95 6.25
C THR A 40 9.69 -8.10 6.91
N ASN A 41 10.36 -8.92 6.10
CA ASN A 41 11.13 -10.08 6.55
C ASN A 41 12.60 -10.02 6.12
N GLY A 42 13.07 -8.87 5.61
CA GLY A 42 14.43 -8.76 5.04
C GLY A 42 14.67 -9.66 3.83
N VAL A 43 13.60 -10.04 3.11
CA VAL A 43 13.68 -10.98 1.98
C VAL A 43 13.89 -10.20 0.69
N LEU A 44 14.80 -10.69 -0.15
CA LEU A 44 15.01 -10.13 -1.49
C LEU A 44 13.84 -10.49 -2.42
N PRO A 45 13.37 -9.55 -3.26
CA PRO A 45 12.37 -9.87 -4.26
C PRO A 45 12.90 -10.95 -5.22
N GLY A 46 12.12 -12.02 -5.41
CA GLY A 46 12.48 -13.14 -6.29
C GLY A 46 13.47 -14.14 -5.69
N SER A 47 13.81 -14.02 -4.40
CA SER A 47 14.59 -15.04 -3.70
C SER A 47 13.78 -16.34 -3.49
N ARG A 48 14.47 -17.42 -3.13
CA ARG A 48 13.85 -18.73 -2.85
C ARG A 48 12.90 -18.71 -1.65
N GLU A 49 13.02 -17.71 -0.79
CA GLU A 49 12.18 -17.49 0.39
C GLU A 49 10.86 -16.79 0.03
N CYS A 50 10.73 -16.24 -1.18
CA CYS A 50 9.47 -15.66 -1.65
C CYS A 50 8.44 -16.75 -1.98
N ILE A 51 7.21 -16.55 -1.50
CA ILE A 51 6.07 -17.39 -1.88
C ILE A 51 5.78 -17.17 -3.37
N PRO A 52 5.65 -18.23 -4.18
CA PRO A 52 5.34 -18.09 -5.60
C PRO A 52 3.93 -17.53 -5.79
N ALA A 53 3.76 -16.69 -6.81
CA ALA A 53 2.51 -15.98 -7.06
C ALA A 53 1.29 -16.90 -7.18
N GLY A 54 1.45 -18.08 -7.80
CA GLY A 54 0.37 -19.07 -7.93
C GLY A 54 -0.18 -19.52 -6.57
N VAL A 55 0.71 -19.93 -5.67
CA VAL A 55 0.34 -20.37 -4.30
C VAL A 55 -0.29 -19.23 -3.51
N PHE A 56 0.22 -18.01 -3.66
CA PHE A 56 -0.38 -16.84 -3.00
C PHE A 56 -1.80 -16.55 -3.51
N MET A 57 -2.04 -16.73 -4.80
CA MET A 57 -3.34 -16.42 -5.42
C MET A 57 -4.43 -17.46 -5.15
N GLU A 58 -4.08 -18.68 -4.74
CA GLU A 58 -5.06 -19.73 -4.38
C GLU A 58 -6.01 -19.31 -3.25
N ASN A 59 -5.52 -18.54 -2.28
CA ASN A 59 -6.30 -18.05 -1.14
C ASN A 59 -7.02 -16.72 -1.44
N TYR A 60 -6.76 -16.10 -2.60
CA TYR A 60 -7.30 -14.79 -2.91
C TYR A 60 -8.73 -14.90 -3.44
N LYS A 61 -9.69 -14.24 -2.77
CA LYS A 61 -11.06 -14.16 -3.30
C LYS A 61 -11.04 -13.36 -4.60
N PRO A 62 -11.52 -13.91 -5.73
CA PRO A 62 -11.54 -13.18 -6.98
C PRO A 62 -12.43 -11.95 -6.83
N PHE A 63 -11.93 -10.80 -7.29
CA PHE A 63 -12.71 -9.57 -7.32
C PHE A 63 -13.92 -9.79 -8.23
N ARG A 64 -15.12 -9.69 -7.67
CA ARG A 64 -16.38 -9.79 -8.41
C ARG A 64 -17.04 -8.42 -8.43
N VAL A 65 -17.18 -7.86 -9.64
CA VAL A 65 -18.00 -6.66 -9.84
C VAL A 65 -19.46 -7.10 -9.76
N VAL A 66 -20.08 -6.82 -8.61
CA VAL A 66 -21.52 -7.05 -8.43
C VAL A 66 -22.25 -5.73 -8.68
N PRO A 67 -23.19 -5.66 -9.63
CA PRO A 67 -23.97 -4.45 -9.85
C PRO A 67 -24.77 -4.14 -8.58
N ILE A 68 -24.57 -2.94 -8.04
CA ILE A 68 -25.29 -2.45 -6.88
C ILE A 68 -26.73 -2.17 -7.32
N LYS A 69 -27.65 -3.05 -6.94
CA LYS A 69 -29.08 -2.77 -7.06
C LYS A 69 -29.44 -1.72 -6.01
N HIS A 70 -29.48 -0.45 -6.38
CA HIS A 70 -30.02 0.61 -5.55
C HIS A 70 -31.54 0.46 -5.48
N GLY A 71 -32.02 -0.48 -4.67
CA GLY A 71 -33.42 -0.54 -4.28
C GLY A 71 -33.69 0.55 -3.23
N ALA A 72 -34.70 1.38 -3.45
CA ALA A 72 -35.16 2.33 -2.44
C ALA A 72 -35.68 1.54 -1.22
N LYS A 73 -34.85 1.40 -0.19
CA LYS A 73 -35.25 0.87 1.11
C LYS A 73 -35.24 2.01 2.13
N ILE A 74 -36.40 2.62 2.29
CA ILE A 74 -36.78 3.29 3.54
C ILE A 74 -36.97 2.16 4.55
N GLY A 75 -36.10 2.06 5.57
CA GLY A 75 -36.24 1.01 6.58
C GLY A 75 -35.02 0.88 7.49
N HIS A 76 -35.13 1.57 8.63
CA HIS A 76 -34.47 1.38 9.93
C HIS A 76 -32.98 0.96 9.98
N SER A 77 -32.23 1.77 10.73
CA SER A 77 -30.88 1.48 11.24
C SER A 77 -30.86 0.22 12.11
N ALA A 78 -30.94 -0.96 11.51
CA ALA A 78 -30.57 -2.21 12.16
C ALA A 78 -29.04 -2.29 12.14
N SER A 79 -28.45 -2.35 13.35
CA SER A 79 -27.02 -2.63 13.55
C SER A 79 -26.61 -3.81 12.68
N LYS A 80 -25.77 -3.56 11.67
CA LYS A 80 -25.28 -4.57 10.71
C LYS A 80 -24.32 -5.53 11.42
N THR A 81 -24.83 -6.36 12.30
CA THR A 81 -24.11 -7.51 12.84
C THR A 81 -24.50 -8.71 12.00
N SER A 82 -23.53 -9.28 11.28
CA SER A 82 -23.71 -10.56 10.62
C SER A 82 -24.11 -11.62 11.66
N PRO A 83 -25.05 -12.53 11.35
CA PRO A 83 -25.39 -13.60 12.28
C PRO A 83 -24.15 -14.46 12.56
N PHE A 84 -23.92 -14.78 13.83
CA PHE A 84 -22.87 -15.73 14.22
C PHE A 84 -23.18 -17.12 13.63
N VAL A 85 -22.19 -17.74 13.00
CA VAL A 85 -22.30 -19.10 12.44
C VAL A 85 -21.34 -19.99 13.21
N ASN A 86 -21.88 -20.95 13.96
CA ASN A 86 -21.07 -21.95 14.66
C ASN A 86 -20.54 -22.99 13.66
N ARG A 87 -19.35 -22.74 13.11
CA ARG A 87 -18.63 -23.61 12.18
C ARG A 87 -17.18 -23.80 12.66
N PRO A 88 -16.50 -24.89 12.29
CA PRO A 88 -15.07 -25.02 12.54
C PRO A 88 -14.27 -23.90 11.82
N LEU A 89 -13.12 -23.57 12.39
CA LEU A 89 -12.17 -22.63 11.82
C LEU A 89 -11.62 -23.18 10.50
N GLY A 90 -11.55 -22.32 9.49
CA GLY A 90 -10.91 -22.62 8.21
C GLY A 90 -9.39 -22.63 8.32
N LYS A 91 -8.72 -22.98 7.21
CA LYS A 91 -7.27 -22.88 7.12
C LYS A 91 -6.86 -21.40 7.29
N ASP A 92 -5.90 -21.15 8.18
CA ASP A 92 -5.37 -19.82 8.51
C ASP A 92 -6.39 -18.85 9.16
N GLU A 93 -7.53 -19.36 9.67
CA GLU A 93 -8.43 -18.60 10.54
C GLU A 93 -8.03 -18.77 12.02
N LEU A 94 -8.05 -17.67 12.77
CA LEU A 94 -7.72 -17.66 14.19
C LEU A 94 -8.99 -17.61 15.04
N SER A 95 -8.93 -18.24 16.21
CA SER A 95 -10.06 -18.30 17.14
C SER A 95 -10.24 -17.00 17.92
N SER A 96 -9.12 -16.31 18.15
CA SER A 96 -9.03 -15.18 19.06
C SER A 96 -8.11 -14.10 18.50
N ILE A 97 -8.43 -12.84 18.82
CA ILE A 97 -7.62 -11.68 18.45
C ILE A 97 -6.22 -11.77 19.09
N PHE A 98 -6.08 -12.44 20.23
CA PHE A 98 -4.79 -12.63 20.91
C PHE A 98 -3.85 -13.60 20.18
N GLU A 99 -4.34 -14.38 19.23
CA GLU A 99 -3.52 -15.26 18.39
C GLU A 99 -2.92 -14.50 17.19
N LEU A 100 -3.39 -13.28 16.91
CA LEU A 100 -2.85 -12.44 15.85
C LEU A 100 -1.44 -11.95 16.21
N PRO A 101 -0.62 -11.54 15.22
CA PRO A 101 0.64 -10.85 15.50
C PRO A 101 0.44 -9.62 16.40
N ALA A 102 1.38 -9.34 17.31
CA ALA A 102 1.28 -8.27 18.34
C ALA A 102 0.91 -6.88 17.78
N ARG A 103 1.20 -6.61 16.51
CA ARG A 103 0.83 -5.36 15.82
C ARG A 103 -0.68 -5.21 15.60
N PHE A 104 -1.41 -6.31 15.58
CA PHE A 104 -2.86 -6.39 15.36
C PHE A 104 -3.63 -6.77 16.64
N GLN A 105 -2.92 -7.05 17.73
CA GLN A 105 -3.53 -7.26 19.04
C GLN A 105 -3.89 -5.91 19.68
N TYR A 106 -4.91 -5.91 20.53
CA TYR A 106 -5.18 -4.76 21.38
C TYR A 106 -4.01 -4.56 22.35
N LYS A 107 -3.55 -3.32 22.44
CA LYS A 107 -2.56 -2.96 23.47
C LYS A 107 -3.28 -2.91 24.83
N PRO A 108 -2.72 -3.53 25.87
CA PRO A 108 -3.23 -3.35 27.22
C PRO A 108 -3.11 -1.87 27.63
N ILE A 109 -4.02 -1.43 28.49
CA ILE A 109 -4.00 -0.06 29.04
C ILE A 109 -2.67 0.17 29.76
N ASN A 110 -1.98 1.23 29.39
CA ASN A 110 -0.73 1.63 30.03
C ASN A 110 -0.99 2.30 31.38
N GLU A 111 -0.04 2.29 32.32
CA GLU A 111 -0.19 2.92 33.65
C GLU A 111 -0.58 4.41 33.55
N LYS A 112 0.01 5.14 32.60
CA LYS A 112 -0.33 6.54 32.33
C LYS A 112 -1.76 6.73 31.82
N GLU A 113 -2.25 5.80 31.01
CA GLU A 113 -3.63 5.81 30.53
C GLU A 113 -4.57 5.48 31.70
N LEU A 114 -4.20 4.53 32.55
CA LEU A 114 -4.94 4.17 33.75
C LEU A 114 -5.05 5.35 34.72
N GLU A 115 -3.95 6.07 34.96
CA GLU A 115 -3.90 7.28 35.78
C GLU A 115 -4.76 8.39 35.17
N SER A 116 -4.67 8.62 33.86
CA SER A 116 -5.49 9.60 33.15
C SER A 116 -6.99 9.26 33.18
N ILE A 117 -7.36 7.98 33.15
CA ILE A 117 -8.75 7.53 33.29
C ILE A 117 -9.23 7.77 34.73
N ASN A 118 -8.42 7.38 35.71
CA ASN A 118 -8.75 7.52 37.13
C ASN A 118 -8.80 8.99 37.58
N SER A 119 -7.98 9.87 37.00
CA SER A 119 -7.99 11.32 37.27
C SER A 119 -9.08 12.09 36.53
N GLY A 120 -9.89 11.40 35.70
CA GLY A 120 -10.94 12.03 34.90
C GLY A 120 -10.41 12.91 33.77
N GLY A 121 -9.19 12.66 33.29
CA GLY A 121 -8.55 13.45 32.23
C GLY A 121 -8.03 14.81 32.70
N ALA A 122 -8.02 15.07 34.01
CA ALA A 122 -7.29 16.19 34.58
C ALA A 122 -5.79 15.86 34.57
N TRP A 123 -5.03 16.61 33.77
CA TRP A 123 -3.57 16.63 33.71
C TRP A 123 -3.05 17.96 34.26
#